data_AF-A0A2E2CBK1-F1
#
_entry.id   AF-A0A2E2CBK1-F1
#
_cell.length_a   1.000
_cell.length_b   1.000
_cell.length_c   1.000
_cell.angle_alpha   90.00
_cell.angle_beta   90.00
_cell.angle_gamma   90.00
#
_symmetry.space_group_name_H-M   'P 1'
#
loop_
_entity.id
_entity.type
_entity.pdbx_description
1 polymer ?
#
loop_
_entity_poly.entity_id
_entity_poly.type
_entity_poly.pdbx_seq_one_letter_code
_entity_poly.pdbx_strand_id
1 'polypeptide(L)'
;MSLSTEQLLPILAIAITLSAYLSGIRLYLIQKIREIPRDDPAHAEKKYAIQKQLGWLTLADAPIVMSAFLLGLGLLWFSLTGLRTPAWMLSLGLWLFLFAGTMMVLQHFLAWHRTLIELVPIAILVLIGILILFALMIWKTFLM
;
A
#
# COMPACT_ATOMS: atom_id res chain seq x y z
N MET A 1 3.86 -30.56 -0.47
CA MET A 1 2.99 -30.26 -1.63
C MET A 1 3.83 -29.44 -2.60
N SER A 2 4.26 -30.00 -3.73
CA SER A 2 5.08 -29.27 -4.71
C SER A 2 4.19 -28.43 -5.60
N LEU A 3 4.32 -27.10 -5.54
CA LEU A 3 3.65 -26.19 -6.47
C LEU A 3 4.23 -26.37 -7.88
N SER A 4 3.37 -26.43 -8.89
CA SER A 4 3.81 -26.51 -10.28
C SER A 4 4.26 -25.14 -10.79
N THR A 5 5.06 -25.12 -11.85
CA THR A 5 5.51 -23.90 -12.53
C THR A 5 4.34 -22.98 -12.91
N GLU A 6 3.23 -23.58 -13.36
CA GLU A 6 1.99 -22.86 -13.73
C GLU A 6 1.35 -22.13 -12.54
N GLN A 7 1.55 -22.63 -11.32
CA GLN A 7 1.06 -21.98 -10.10
C GLN A 7 2.02 -20.91 -9.58
N LEU A 8 3.33 -21.07 -9.81
CA LEU A 8 4.37 -20.14 -9.37
C LEU A 8 4.47 -18.90 -10.24
N LEU A 9 4.25 -19.03 -11.55
CA LEU A 9 4.30 -17.91 -12.49
C LEU A 9 3.33 -16.77 -12.12
N PRO A 10 2.04 -17.03 -11.81
CA PRO A 10 1.12 -16.00 -11.34
C PRO A 10 1.57 -15.34 -10.04
N ILE A 11 2.05 -16.13 -9.06
CA ILE A 11 2.52 -15.59 -7.77
C ILE A 11 3.71 -14.67 -7.99
N LEU A 12 4.66 -15.07 -8.82
CA LEU A 12 5.80 -14.25 -9.19
C LEU A 12 5.34 -12.98 -9.92
N ALA A 13 4.43 -13.08 -10.88
CA ALA A 13 3.91 -11.92 -11.60
C ALA A 13 3.27 -10.92 -10.63
N ILE A 14 2.43 -11.39 -9.71
CA ILE A 14 1.83 -10.56 -8.66
C ILE A 14 2.91 -9.92 -7.78
N ALA A 15 3.92 -10.69 -7.34
CA ALA A 15 5.01 -10.17 -6.53
C ALA A 15 5.80 -9.06 -7.26
N ILE A 16 6.08 -9.23 -8.55
CA ILE A 16 6.76 -8.24 -9.38
C ILE A 16 5.89 -6.98 -9.56
N THR A 17 4.62 -7.14 -9.91
CA THR A 17 3.70 -6.01 -10.10
C THR A 17 3.52 -5.21 -8.80
N LEU A 18 3.36 -5.89 -7.67
CA LEU A 18 3.25 -5.24 -6.36
C LEU A 18 4.56 -4.53 -5.97
N SER A 19 5.71 -5.15 -6.23
CA SER A 19 7.01 -4.52 -6.02
C SER A 19 7.18 -3.23 -6.85
N ALA A 20 6.81 -3.27 -8.13
CA ALA A 20 6.85 -2.10 -9.00
C ALA A 20 5.90 -0.98 -8.50
N TYR A 21 4.69 -1.35 -8.10
CA TYR A 21 3.71 -0.43 -7.53
C TYR A 21 4.23 0.26 -6.25
N LEU A 22 4.77 -0.52 -5.30
CA LEU A 22 5.34 0.01 -4.06
C LEU A 22 6.54 0.92 -4.33
N SER A 23 7.40 0.58 -5.29
CA SER A 23 8.51 1.43 -5.71
C SER A 23 8.01 2.78 -6.25
N GLY A 24 6.92 2.78 -7.03
CA GLY A 24 6.28 4.00 -7.51
C GLY A 24 5.79 4.90 -6.38
N ILE A 25 5.08 4.33 -5.39
CA ILE A 25 4.63 5.08 -4.20
C ILE A 25 5.82 5.65 -3.43
N ARG A 26 6.87 4.84 -3.21
CA ARG A 26 8.06 5.27 -2.48
C ARG A 26 8.74 6.45 -3.18
N LEU A 27 8.86 6.40 -4.51
CA LEU A 27 9.47 7.48 -5.29
C LEU A 27 8.63 8.76 -5.19
N TYR A 28 7.31 8.65 -5.31
CA TYR A 28 6.37 9.77 -5.14
C TYR A 28 6.49 10.42 -3.75
N LEU A 29 6.55 9.62 -2.68
CA LEU A 29 6.70 10.14 -1.31
C LEU A 29 8.06 10.82 -1.09
N ILE A 30 9.14 10.30 -1.68
CA ILE A 30 10.46 10.93 -1.63
C ILE A 30 10.46 12.28 -2.36
N GLN A 31 9.82 12.36 -3.54
CA GLN A 31 9.65 13.61 -4.27
C GLN A 31 8.87 14.62 -3.43
N LYS A 32 7.76 14.20 -2.83
CA LYS A 32 6.95 15.03 -1.94
C LYS A 32 7.74 15.54 -0.72
N ILE A 33 8.65 14.74 -0.15
CA ILE A 33 9.54 15.21 0.93
C ILE A 33 10.54 16.27 0.42
N ARG A 34 11.04 16.15 -0.81
CA ARG A 34 11.99 17.11 -1.39
C ARG A 34 11.36 18.46 -1.71
N GLU A 35 10.07 18.47 -2.01
CA GLU A 35 9.30 19.69 -2.32
C GLU A 35 8.97 20.54 -1.07
N ILE A 36 9.11 19.99 0.14
CA ILE A 36 8.85 20.71 1.39
C ILE A 36 10.03 21.67 1.72
N PRO A 37 9.80 22.99 1.82
CA PRO A 37 10.83 23.96 2.20
C PRO A 37 11.42 23.65 3.59
N ARG A 38 12.73 23.85 3.76
CA ARG A 38 13.47 23.46 4.98
C ARG A 38 13.27 24.38 6.19
N ASP A 39 12.71 25.57 6.00
CA ASP A 39 12.89 26.68 6.95
C ASP A 39 11.74 26.94 7.93
N ASP A 40 10.85 25.97 8.19
CA ASP A 40 9.72 26.19 9.11
C ASP A 40 9.47 24.97 10.04
N PRO A 41 9.39 25.14 11.38
CA PRO A 41 9.17 24.05 12.33
C PRO A 41 7.86 23.28 12.11
N ALA A 42 6.81 23.91 11.58
CA ALA A 42 5.56 23.24 11.19
C ALA A 42 5.71 22.27 10.00
N HIS A 43 6.76 22.44 9.19
CA HIS A 43 7.05 21.58 8.04
C HIS A 43 7.93 20.38 8.42
N ALA A 44 8.66 20.48 9.54
CA ALA A 44 9.45 19.37 10.09
C ALA A 44 8.58 18.21 10.57
N GLU A 45 7.44 18.50 11.19
CA GLU A 45 6.48 17.48 11.66
C GLU A 45 5.84 16.73 10.47
N LYS A 46 5.44 17.46 9.42
CA LYS A 46 4.92 16.86 8.18
C LYS A 46 5.96 15.95 7.51
N LYS A 47 7.21 16.39 7.47
CA LYS A 47 8.32 15.60 6.92
C LYS A 47 8.57 14.32 7.72
N TYR A 48 8.56 14.41 9.05
CA TYR A 48 8.71 13.24 9.93
C TYR A 48 7.56 12.24 9.75
N ALA A 49 6.32 12.72 9.61
CA ALA A 49 5.17 11.87 9.35
C ALA A 49 5.31 11.08 8.04
N ILE A 50 5.77 11.73 6.96
CA ILE A 50 6.00 11.06 5.67
C ILE A 50 7.18 10.07 5.78
N GLN A 51 8.27 10.41 6.46
CA GLN A 51 9.40 9.50 6.70
C GLN A 51 8.97 8.25 7.48
N LYS A 52 8.13 8.43 8.50
CA LYS A 52 7.55 7.30 9.25
C LYS A 52 6.72 6.42 8.32
N GLN A 53 5.83 7.00 7.51
CA GLN A 53 5.06 6.24 6.52
C GLN A 53 5.95 5.49 5.53
N LEU A 54 7.04 6.10 5.06
CA LEU A 54 8.02 5.47 4.18
C LEU A 54 8.71 4.27 4.86
N GLY A 55 9.07 4.41 6.13
CA GLY A 55 9.65 3.33 6.94
C GLY A 55 8.69 2.15 7.09
N TRP A 56 7.42 2.42 7.37
CA TRP A 56 6.38 1.39 7.40
C TRP A 56 6.20 0.71 6.04
N LEU A 57 6.16 1.47 4.94
CA LEU A 57 6.04 0.91 3.60
C LEU A 57 7.21 -0.02 3.25
N THR A 58 8.41 0.33 3.69
CA THR A 58 9.63 -0.47 3.47
C THR A 58 9.54 -1.86 4.12
N LEU A 59 8.80 -1.99 5.24
CA LEU A 59 8.60 -3.29 5.90
C LEU A 59 7.81 -4.28 5.03
N ALA A 60 6.95 -3.81 4.13
CA ALA A 60 6.26 -4.66 3.16
C ALA A 60 7.06 -4.81 1.86
N ASP A 61 7.76 -3.75 1.45
CA ASP A 61 8.51 -3.67 0.19
C ASP A 61 9.75 -4.60 0.18
N ALA A 62 10.55 -4.62 1.24
CA ALA A 62 11.76 -5.44 1.28
C ALA A 62 11.44 -6.96 1.19
N PRO A 63 10.46 -7.50 1.95
CA PRO A 63 10.06 -8.90 1.81
C PRO A 63 9.46 -9.23 0.43
N ILE A 64 8.72 -8.32 -0.22
CA ILE A 64 8.13 -8.63 -1.53
C ILE A 64 9.18 -8.69 -2.64
N VAL A 65 10.17 -7.79 -2.61
CA VAL A 65 11.29 -7.80 -3.55
C VAL A 65 12.11 -9.08 -3.37
N MET A 66 12.41 -9.43 -2.12
CA MET A 66 13.16 -10.65 -1.79
C MET A 66 12.37 -11.90 -2.21
N SER A 67 11.06 -11.92 -1.99
CA SER A 67 10.17 -12.97 -2.48
C SER A 67 10.25 -13.12 -4.00
N ALA A 68 10.03 -12.03 -4.75
CA ALA A 68 10.07 -12.04 -6.21
C ALA A 68 11.43 -12.54 -6.73
N PHE A 69 12.51 -12.09 -6.10
CA PHE A 69 13.86 -12.53 -6.43
C PHE A 69 14.05 -14.04 -6.21
N LEU A 70 13.68 -14.56 -5.03
CA LEU A 70 13.84 -15.99 -4.71
C LEU A 70 12.95 -16.89 -5.57
N LEU A 71 11.71 -16.48 -5.84
CA LEU A 71 10.79 -17.21 -6.71
C LEU A 71 11.26 -17.20 -8.16
N GLY A 72 11.73 -16.05 -8.66
CA GLY A 72 12.31 -15.93 -10.00
C GLY A 72 13.58 -16.77 -10.16
N LEU A 73 14.49 -16.70 -9.18
CA LEU A 73 15.67 -17.55 -9.14
C LEU A 73 15.29 -19.03 -9.11
N GLY A 74 14.22 -19.40 -8.40
CA GLY A 74 13.74 -20.78 -8.28
C GLY A 74 13.22 -21.37 -9.58
N LEU A 75 12.55 -20.56 -10.38
CA LEU A 75 12.07 -20.93 -11.70
C LEU A 75 13.22 -21.08 -12.70
N LEU A 76 14.22 -20.19 -12.64
CA LEU A 76 15.35 -20.20 -13.57
C LEU A 76 16.48 -21.15 -13.15
N TRP A 77 16.48 -21.62 -11.91
CA TRP A 77 17.59 -22.37 -11.31
C TRP A 77 18.01 -23.59 -12.14
N PHE A 78 17.04 -24.42 -12.52
CA PHE A 78 17.32 -25.62 -13.31
C PHE A 78 17.87 -25.26 -14.70
N SER A 79 17.29 -24.25 -15.36
CA SER A 79 17.75 -23.79 -16.67
C SER A 79 19.18 -23.21 -16.62
N LEU A 80 19.57 -22.59 -15.50
CA LEU A 80 20.88 -21.98 -15.32
C LEU A 80 21.96 -22.97 -14.85
N THR A 81 21.60 -23.96 -14.03
CA THR A 81 22.57 -24.81 -13.32
C THR A 81 22.49 -26.29 -13.70
N GLY A 82 21.39 -26.73 -14.32
CA GLY A 82 21.07 -28.15 -14.54
C GLY A 82 20.74 -28.92 -13.25
N LEU A 83 20.70 -28.24 -12.09
CA LEU A 83 20.46 -28.85 -10.78
C LEU A 83 19.04 -28.61 -10.32
N ARG A 84 18.54 -29.49 -9.45
CA ARG A 84 17.24 -29.29 -8.79
C ARG A 84 17.29 -28.07 -7.87
N THR A 85 16.24 -27.27 -7.91
CA THR A 85 16.09 -26.08 -7.07
C THR A 85 16.08 -26.46 -5.59
N PRO A 86 16.84 -25.76 -4.72
CA PRO A 86 16.79 -26.01 -3.29
C PRO A 86 15.40 -25.75 -2.71
N ALA A 87 14.87 -26.69 -1.93
CA ALA A 87 13.51 -26.61 -1.38
C ALA A 87 13.28 -25.39 -0.46
N TRP A 88 14.32 -24.96 0.25
CA TRP A 88 14.26 -23.78 1.13
C TRP A 88 13.99 -22.50 0.36
N MET A 89 14.43 -22.39 -0.90
CA MET A 89 14.33 -21.15 -1.68
C MET A 89 12.87 -20.85 -2.06
N LEU A 90 12.15 -21.91 -2.45
CA LEU A 90 10.73 -21.87 -2.75
C LEU A 90 9.90 -21.57 -1.49
N SER A 91 10.17 -22.29 -0.40
CA SER A 91 9.48 -22.08 0.87
C SER A 91 9.69 -20.66 1.40
N LEU A 92 10.94 -20.18 1.43
CA LEU A 92 11.28 -18.85 1.92
C LEU A 92 10.65 -17.75 1.05
N GLY A 93 10.70 -17.90 -0.28
CA GLY A 93 10.05 -16.96 -1.20
C GLY A 93 8.55 -16.82 -0.92
N LEU A 94 7.84 -17.94 -0.74
CA LEU A 94 6.41 -17.94 -0.42
C LEU A 94 6.10 -17.36 0.96
N TRP A 95 6.92 -17.66 1.97
CA TRP A 95 6.76 -17.07 3.30
C TRP A 95 6.95 -15.55 3.30
N LEU A 96 7.95 -15.07 2.56
CA LEU A 96 8.18 -13.64 2.37
C LEU A 96 7.04 -12.97 1.61
N PHE A 97 6.51 -13.64 0.57
CA PHE A 97 5.33 -13.16 -0.16
C PHE A 97 4.11 -13.02 0.77
N LEU A 98 3.83 -14.06 1.56
CA LEU A 98 2.71 -14.08 2.49
C LEU A 98 2.85 -13.00 3.56
N PHE A 99 4.04 -12.84 4.11
CA PHE A 99 4.35 -11.79 5.07
C PHE A 99 4.14 -10.39 4.46
N ALA A 100 4.70 -10.13 3.28
CA ALA A 100 4.54 -8.86 2.57
C ALA A 100 3.07 -8.55 2.28
N GLY A 101 2.33 -9.54 1.77
CA GLY A 101 0.90 -9.44 1.48
C GLY A 101 0.10 -9.09 2.73
N THR A 102 0.37 -9.77 3.85
CA THR A 102 -0.28 -9.50 5.13
C THR A 102 -0.01 -8.08 5.61
N MET A 103 1.24 -7.62 5.53
CA MET A 103 1.61 -6.26 5.92
C MET A 103 0.93 -5.20 5.04
N MET A 104 0.84 -5.41 3.72
CA MET A 104 0.11 -4.51 2.83
C MET A 104 -1.37 -4.44 3.16
N VAL A 105 -2.02 -5.57 3.44
CA VAL A 105 -3.44 -5.59 3.81
C VAL A 105 -3.67 -4.82 5.11
N LEU A 106 -2.82 -5.02 6.12
CA LEU A 106 -2.89 -4.26 7.38
C LEU A 106 -2.71 -2.76 7.14
N GLN A 107 -1.71 -2.37 6.34
CA GLN A 107 -1.46 -0.97 6.01
C GLN A 107 -2.64 -0.35 5.25
N HIS A 108 -3.19 -1.07 4.29
CA HIS A 108 -4.35 -0.63 3.52
C HIS A 108 -5.58 -0.46 4.41
N PHE A 109 -5.84 -1.43 5.30
CA PHE A 109 -6.95 -1.35 6.25
C PHE A 109 -6.82 -0.16 7.21
N LEU A 110 -5.61 0.08 7.74
CA LEU A 110 -5.34 1.23 8.60
C LEU A 110 -5.52 2.57 7.86
N ALA A 111 -5.06 2.65 6.61
CA ALA A 111 -5.25 3.83 5.77
C ALA A 111 -6.73 4.09 5.48
N TRP A 112 -7.45 3.05 5.07
CA TRP A 112 -8.88 3.10 4.80
C TRP A 112 -9.69 3.54 6.03
N HIS A 113 -9.39 2.97 7.20
CA HIS A 113 -10.05 3.36 8.45
C HIS A 113 -9.81 4.83 8.81
N ARG A 114 -8.59 5.35 8.60
CA ARG A 114 -8.31 6.78 8.81
C ARG A 114 -9.12 7.65 7.85
N THR A 115 -9.18 7.28 6.57
CA THR A 115 -9.97 8.01 5.57
C THR A 115 -11.45 8.04 5.94
N LEU A 116 -12.02 6.94 6.45
CA LEU A 116 -13.40 6.93 6.95
C LEU A 116 -13.61 7.94 8.08
N ILE A 117 -12.72 7.95 9.09
CA ILE A 117 -12.82 8.90 10.21
C ILE A 117 -12.75 10.35 9.73
N GLU A 118 -11.88 10.65 8.77
CA GLU A 118 -11.74 12.01 8.20
C GLU A 118 -12.96 12.43 7.36
N LEU A 119 -13.62 11.48 6.69
CA LEU A 119 -14.80 11.75 5.85
C LEU A 119 -16.10 11.93 6.66
N VAL A 120 -16.23 11.27 7.81
CA VAL A 120 -17.41 11.38 8.69
C VAL A 120 -17.82 12.82 8.99
N PRO A 121 -16.95 13.73 9.48
CA PRO A 121 -17.33 15.10 9.77
C PRO A 121 -17.74 15.87 8.52
N ILE A 122 -17.12 15.60 7.37
CA ILE A 122 -17.50 16.22 6.09
C ILE A 122 -18.91 15.77 5.69
N ALA A 123 -19.20 14.48 5.79
CA ALA A 123 -20.52 13.93 5.49
C ALA A 123 -21.61 14.52 6.40
N ILE A 124 -21.32 14.66 7.71
CA ILE A 124 -22.22 15.30 8.67
C ILE A 124 -22.46 16.77 8.29
N LEU A 125 -21.41 17.51 7.93
CA LEU A 125 -21.52 18.92 7.56
C LEU A 125 -22.37 19.11 6.29
N VAL A 126 -22.17 18.25 5.29
CA VAL A 126 -22.98 18.22 4.07
C VAL A 126 -24.44 17.92 4.40
N LEU A 127 -24.71 16.93 5.26
CA LEU A 127 -26.08 16.58 5.68
C LEU A 127 -26.77 17.76 6.39
N ILE A 128 -26.08 18.42 7.32
CA ILE A 128 -26.60 19.61 8.02
C ILE A 128 -26.92 20.72 7.02
N GLY A 129 -26.03 20.98 6.05
CA GLY A 129 -26.25 21.97 5.00
C GLY A 129 -27.51 21.68 4.17
N ILE A 130 -27.72 20.43 3.78
CA ILE A 130 -28.92 19.99 3.05
C ILE A 130 -30.18 20.22 3.91
N LEU A 131 -30.15 19.86 5.19
CA LEU A 131 -31.29 20.04 6.10
C LEU A 131 -31.65 21.53 6.29
N ILE A 132 -30.65 22.40 6.42
CA ILE A 132 -30.87 23.86 6.51
C ILE A 132 -31.51 24.38 5.21
N LEU A 133 -30.98 24.00 4.04
CA LEU A 133 -31.56 24.40 2.76
C LEU A 133 -33.01 23.94 2.61
N PHE A 134 -33.30 22.71 3.03
CA PHE A 134 -34.65 22.15 3.00
C PHE A 134 -35.59 22.90 3.96
N ALA A 135 -35.14 23.20 5.18
CA ALA A 135 -35.89 23.98 6.16
C ALA A 135 -36.18 25.40 5.65
N LEU A 136 -35.20 26.07 5.02
CA LEU A 136 -35.38 27.39 4.40
C LEU A 136 -36.37 27.35 3.24
N MET A 137 -36.33 26.30 2.43
CA MET A 137 -37.25 26.11 1.31
C MET A 137 -38.70 25.92 1.80
N ILE A 138 -38.90 25.12 2.85
CA ILE A 138 -40.20 24.96 3.52
C ILE A 138 -40.65 26.27 4.16
N TRP A 139 -39.78 26.95 4.90
CA TRP A 139 -40.11 28.23 5.52
C TRP A 139 -40.60 29.24 4.48
N LYS A 140 -39.92 29.32 3.33
CA LYS A 140 -40.30 30.21 2.23
C LYS A 140 -41.67 29.86 1.63
N THR A 141 -42.04 28.58 1.55
CA THR A 141 -43.32 28.16 0.93
C THR A 141 -44.53 28.28 1.86
N PHE A 142 -44.34 28.34 3.18
CA PHE A 142 -45.45 28.44 4.14
C PHE A 142 -45.64 29.83 4.77
N LEU A 143 -44.66 30.73 4.66
CA LEU A 143 -44.75 32.11 5.16
C LEU A 143 -44.91 33.18 4.07
N MET A 144 -44.96 32.76 2.80
CA MET A 144 -45.49 33.54 1.68
C MET A 144 -46.87 33.00 1.31
#